data_AF-A0A2V7AAY9-F1
#
_entry.id   AF-A0A2V7AAY9-F1
#
_cell.length_a   1.000
_cell.length_b   1.000
_cell.length_c   1.000
_cell.angle_alpha   90.00
_cell.angle_beta   90.00
_cell.angle_gamma   90.00
#
_symmetry.space_group_name_H-M   'P 1'
#
loop_
_entity.id
_entity.type
_entity.pdbx_description
1 polymer ?
#
loop_
_entity_poly.entity_id
_entity_poly.type
_entity_poly.pdbx_seq_one_letter_code
_entity_poly.pdbx_strand_id
1 'polypeptide(L)'
;MTWIAQGHGWLAAPEDIVAALSKDGFEECKRELTTSRRDLRPAGGVWQGVNPRSGSVASVIWVTRPAGHQAIVFIDVDGESLNADHGHSAVGRDPYHGEGGEG
;
A
#
# COMPACT_ATOMS: atom_id res chain seq x y z
N MET A 1 -4.66 -8.06 -3.18
CA MET A 1 -5.26 -6.71 -3.20
C MET A 1 -5.77 -6.40 -4.59
N THR A 2 -6.88 -5.66 -4.72
CA THR A 2 -7.49 -5.32 -6.03
C THR A 2 -7.67 -3.81 -6.16
N TRP A 3 -7.22 -3.19 -7.25
CA TRP A 3 -7.42 -1.77 -7.47
C TRP A 3 -8.89 -1.44 -7.76
N ILE A 4 -9.42 -0.38 -7.15
CA ILE A 4 -10.77 0.15 -7.43
C ILE A 4 -10.62 1.56 -8.00
N ALA A 5 -10.89 1.70 -9.30
CA ALA A 5 -10.80 2.97 -10.00
C ALA A 5 -11.70 4.06 -9.38
N GLN A 6 -12.96 3.77 -9.05
CA GLN A 6 -13.88 4.74 -8.43
C GLN A 6 -13.41 5.26 -7.07
N GLY A 7 -12.66 4.44 -6.33
CA GLY A 7 -12.18 4.79 -4.99
C GLY A 7 -10.75 5.31 -4.98
N HIS A 8 -10.06 5.32 -6.14
CA HIS A 8 -8.63 5.61 -6.27
C HIS A 8 -7.78 4.90 -5.19
N GLY A 9 -8.09 3.63 -4.92
CA GLY A 9 -7.48 2.89 -3.83
C GLY A 9 -7.64 1.39 -3.98
N TRP A 10 -6.99 0.65 -3.09
CA TRP A 10 -6.96 -0.79 -3.07
C TRP A 10 -8.05 -1.37 -2.19
N LEU A 11 -8.77 -2.36 -2.69
CA LEU A 11 -9.56 -3.25 -1.86
C LEU A 11 -8.65 -4.31 -1.25
N ALA A 12 -8.43 -4.21 0.05
CA ALA A 12 -7.58 -5.13 0.80
C ALA A 12 -7.95 -5.13 2.30
N ALA A 13 -7.49 -6.15 3.03
CA ALA A 13 -7.45 -6.07 4.49
C ALA A 13 -6.27 -5.18 4.90
N PRO A 14 -6.46 -4.16 5.76
CA PRO A 14 -5.36 -3.28 6.19
C PRO A 14 -4.18 -4.03 6.80
N GLU A 15 -4.46 -5.09 7.57
CA GLU A 15 -3.42 -5.91 8.22
C GLU A 15 -2.55 -6.66 7.22
N ASP A 16 -3.11 -7.11 6.09
CA ASP A 16 -2.32 -7.77 5.04
C ASP A 16 -1.34 -6.78 4.40
N ILE A 17 -1.75 -5.51 4.26
CA ILE A 17 -0.91 -4.43 3.71
C ILE A 17 0.23 -4.08 4.67
N VAL A 18 -0.09 -3.90 5.95
CA VAL A 18 0.93 -3.67 6.98
C VAL A 18 1.93 -4.84 7.00
N ALA A 19 1.43 -6.08 7.03
CA ALA A 19 2.30 -7.26 7.09
C ALA A 19 3.20 -7.36 5.85
N ALA A 20 2.73 -6.94 4.68
CA ALA A 20 3.56 -6.86 3.47
C ALA A 20 4.64 -5.78 3.60
N LEU A 21 4.30 -4.58 4.08
CA LEU A 21 5.25 -3.49 4.28
C LEU A 21 6.31 -3.85 5.33
N SER A 22 5.93 -4.52 6.42
CA SER A 22 6.89 -5.01 7.41
C SER A 22 7.84 -6.07 6.85
N LYS A 23 7.37 -6.94 5.95
CA LYS A 23 8.24 -7.89 5.24
C LYS A 23 9.22 -7.20 4.30
N ASP A 24 8.82 -6.07 3.72
CA ASP A 24 9.67 -5.21 2.88
C ASP A 24 10.65 -4.34 3.69
N GLY A 25 10.64 -4.46 5.03
CA GLY A 25 11.58 -3.80 5.92
C GLY A 25 11.12 -2.45 6.44
N PHE A 26 9.84 -2.09 6.28
CA PHE A 26 9.26 -0.93 6.95
C PHE A 26 8.90 -1.28 8.40
N GLU A 27 9.54 -0.59 9.33
CA GLU A 27 9.26 -0.68 10.76
C GLU A 27 8.14 0.30 11.13
N GLU A 28 7.14 -0.18 11.88
CA GLU A 28 6.01 0.63 12.31
C GLU A 28 6.46 1.73 13.27
N CYS A 29 6.17 2.98 12.89
CA CYS A 29 6.38 4.15 13.73
C CYS A 29 5.07 4.60 14.39
N LYS A 30 3.95 4.45 13.69
CA LYS A 30 2.65 4.94 14.14
C LYS A 30 1.51 4.04 13.62
N ARG A 31 0.53 3.77 14.49
CA ARG A 31 -0.78 3.23 14.11
C ARG A 31 -1.88 3.91 14.90
N GLU A 32 -2.92 4.39 14.22
CA GLU A 32 -4.13 4.94 14.84
C GLU A 32 -5.38 4.36 14.17
N LEU A 33 -6.38 4.00 14.98
CA LEU A 33 -7.68 3.56 14.52
C LEU A 33 -8.71 4.65 14.82
N THR A 34 -9.56 4.95 13.83
CA THR A 34 -10.68 5.88 14.01
C THR A 34 -11.97 5.10 14.12
N THR A 35 -12.82 5.43 15.10
CA THR A 35 -14.14 4.82 15.26
C THR A 35 -15.25 5.75 14.77
N SER A 36 -16.35 5.16 14.29
CA SER A 36 -17.58 5.90 14.00
C SER A 36 -18.37 6.13 15.29
N ARG A 37 -18.90 7.36 15.47
CA ARG A 37 -19.70 7.71 16.66
C ARG A 37 -21.02 6.94 16.79
N ARG A 38 -21.56 6.39 15.69
CA ARG A 38 -22.90 5.76 15.70
C ARG A 38 -22.89 4.34 16.27
N ASP A 39 -21.77 3.65 16.18
CA ASP A 39 -21.66 2.21 16.45
C ASP A 39 -20.33 1.81 17.12
N LEU A 40 -19.42 2.75 17.39
CA LEU A 40 -18.07 2.53 17.95
C LEU A 40 -17.19 1.56 17.15
N ARG A 41 -17.64 1.10 15.97
CA ARG A 41 -16.84 0.24 15.11
C ARG A 41 -15.71 1.04 14.46
N PRO A 42 -14.54 0.42 14.21
CA PRO A 42 -13.46 1.05 13.45
C PRO A 42 -13.96 1.48 12.07
N ALA A 43 -14.07 2.78 11.85
CA ALA A 43 -14.46 3.38 10.57
C ALA A 43 -13.26 3.48 9.61
N GLY A 44 -12.04 3.36 10.14
CA GLY A 44 -10.81 3.41 9.37
C GLY A 44 -9.60 3.48 10.28
N GLY A 45 -8.47 3.83 9.69
CA GLY A 45 -7.23 4.02 10.42
C GLY A 45 -6.12 4.56 9.54
N VAL A 46 -5.02 4.85 10.20
CA VAL A 46 -3.76 5.23 9.57
C VAL A 46 -2.63 4.42 10.19
N TRP A 47 -1.67 4.09 9.36
CA TRP A 47 -0.43 3.45 9.74
C TRP A 47 0.72 4.16 9.01
N GLN A 48 1.85 4.29 9.69
CA GLN A 48 3.06 4.84 9.11
C GLN A 48 4.27 4.04 9.57
N GLY A 49 5.17 3.76 8.65
CA GLY A 49 6.41 3.06 8.93
C GLY A 49 7.58 3.61 8.14
N VAL A 50 8.78 3.30 8.61
CA VAL A 50 10.05 3.76 8.02
C VAL A 50 10.91 2.57 7.67
N ASN A 51 11.57 2.61 6.53
CA ASN A 51 12.62 1.65 6.19
C ASN A 51 13.97 2.24 6.60
N PRO A 52 14.60 1.78 7.70
CA PRO A 52 15.84 2.36 8.20
C PRO A 52 17.04 2.14 7.25
N ARG A 53 16.93 1.21 6.30
CA ARG A 53 17.99 0.94 5.31
C ARG A 53 17.97 1.96 4.17
N SER A 54 16.79 2.29 3.63
CA SER A 54 16.67 3.25 2.52
C SER A 54 16.39 4.68 2.99
N GLY A 55 15.87 4.86 4.21
CA GLY A 55 15.32 6.12 4.69
C GLY A 55 13.89 6.39 4.21
N SER A 56 13.28 5.45 3.48
CA SER A 56 11.93 5.63 2.91
C SER A 56 10.84 5.60 3.98
N VAL A 57 9.75 6.31 3.72
CA VAL A 57 8.56 6.36 4.58
C VAL A 57 7.38 5.79 3.83
N ALA A 58 6.70 4.79 4.41
CA ALA A 58 5.44 4.28 3.92
C ALA A 58 4.29 4.80 4.79
N SER A 59 3.24 5.31 4.15
CA SER A 59 2.00 5.74 4.81
C SER A 59 0.82 4.97 4.26
N VAL A 60 -0.03 4.47 5.14
CA VAL A 60 -1.24 3.71 4.79
C VAL A 60 -2.44 4.33 5.47
N ILE A 61 -3.46 4.69 4.71
CA ILE A 61 -4.74 5.16 5.22
C ILE A 61 -5.81 4.20 4.73
N TRP A 62 -6.76 3.83 5.58
CA TRP A 62 -7.87 2.99 5.16
C TRP A 62 -9.21 3.44 5.70
N VAL A 63 -10.25 3.15 4.92
CA VAL A 63 -11.65 3.37 5.28
C VAL A 63 -12.38 2.03 5.24
N THR A 64 -12.89 1.61 6.40
CA THR A 64 -13.59 0.34 6.57
C THR A 64 -14.91 0.37 5.80
N ARG A 65 -15.22 -0.73 5.09
CA ARG A 65 -16.52 -0.87 4.43
C ARG A 65 -17.54 -1.54 5.37
N PRO A 66 -18.84 -1.19 5.29
CA PRO A 66 -19.87 -1.77 6.17
C PRO A 66 -19.97 -3.31 6.14
N ALA A 67 -19.56 -3.93 5.03
CA ALA A 67 -19.87 -5.32 4.70
C ALA A 67 -18.70 -6.32 4.83
N GLY A 68 -17.59 -6.00 5.50
CA GLY A 68 -16.56 -7.03 5.73
C GLY A 68 -15.23 -6.56 6.33
N HIS A 69 -14.27 -7.49 6.32
CA HIS A 69 -12.88 -7.28 6.76
C HIS A 69 -12.01 -6.51 5.72
N GLN A 70 -12.60 -6.13 4.59
CA GLN A 70 -11.93 -5.36 3.54
C GLN A 70 -12.22 -3.87 3.69
N ALA A 71 -11.19 -3.07 3.43
CA ALA A 71 -11.23 -1.62 3.42
C ALA A 71 -10.82 -1.08 2.05
N ILE A 72 -11.15 0.17 1.78
CA ILE A 72 -10.45 0.93 0.74
C ILE A 72 -9.16 1.42 1.38
N VAL A 73 -8.02 1.04 0.82
CA VAL A 73 -6.69 1.32 1.34
C VAL A 73 -5.93 2.19 0.35
N PHE A 74 -5.34 3.26 0.88
CA PHE A 74 -4.48 4.18 0.17
C PHE A 74 -3.06 3.98 0.72
N ILE A 75 -2.10 3.80 -0.17
CA ILE A 75 -0.72 3.50 0.17
C ILE A 75 0.15 4.52 -0.55
N ASP A 76 1.07 5.09 0.21
CA ASP A 76 2.04 6.07 -0.26
C ASP A 76 3.42 5.64 0.21
N VAL A 77 4.43 5.75 -0.66
CA VAL A 77 5.84 5.59 -0.30
C VAL A 77 6.58 6.82 -0.77
N ASP A 78 7.22 7.53 0.16
CA ASP A 78 7.97 8.75 -0.11
C ASP A 78 7.16 9.86 -0.82
N GLY A 79 5.85 9.93 -0.58
CA GLY A 79 4.93 10.87 -1.22
C GLY A 79 4.37 10.42 -2.57
N GLU A 80 4.77 9.23 -3.04
CA GLU A 80 4.26 8.62 -4.26
C GLU A 80 3.18 7.56 -3.98
N SER A 81 2.00 7.80 -4.52
CA SER A 81 0.85 6.90 -4.35
C SER A 81 1.02 5.60 -5.14
N LEU A 82 0.85 4.48 -4.45
CA LEU A 82 0.84 3.16 -5.07
C LEU A 82 -0.50 2.95 -5.79
N ASN A 83 -0.50 3.08 -7.11
CA ASN A 83 -1.67 2.85 -7.96
C ASN A 83 -1.51 1.57 -8.79
N ALA A 84 -2.57 1.14 -9.51
CA ALA A 84 -2.52 -0.06 -10.36
C ALA A 84 -1.37 -0.07 -11.37
N ASP A 85 -0.98 1.11 -11.87
CA ASP A 85 0.13 1.29 -12.83
C ASP A 85 1.50 0.94 -12.20
N HIS A 86 1.67 1.31 -10.92
CA HIS A 86 2.85 0.97 -10.13
C HIS A 86 2.90 -0.52 -9.74
N GLY A 87 1.74 -1.17 -9.56
CA GLY A 87 1.65 -2.60 -9.26
C GLY A 87 2.11 -3.53 -10.38
N HIS A 88 2.24 -3.02 -11.61
CA HIS A 88 2.76 -3.76 -12.77
C HIS A 88 4.27 -3.56 -13.01
N SER A 89 4.90 -2.55 -12.41
CA SER A 89 6.30 -2.19 -12.69
C SER A 89 7.34 -2.96 -11.85
N ALA A 90 6.91 -3.79 -10.90
CA ALA A 90 7.81 -4.59 -10.06
C ALA A 90 8.12 -6.00 -10.59
N VAL A 91 7.94 -6.26 -11.89
CA VAL A 91 8.49 -7.45 -12.54
C VAL A 91 9.49 -6.99 -13.59
N GLY A 92 10.76 -7.30 -13.30
CA GLY A 92 11.93 -6.78 -13.99
C GLY A 92 11.83 -6.76 -15.50
N ARG A 93 12.06 -5.57 -16.06
CA ARG A 93 12.55 -5.45 -17.43
C ARG A 93 14.00 -5.01 -17.32
N ASP A 94 14.90 -5.98 -17.32
CA ASP A 94 16.30 -5.78 -17.65
C ASP A 94 16.38 -5.08 -19.03
N PRO A 95 16.90 -3.84 -19.15
CA PRO A 95 16.96 -3.14 -20.43
C PRO A 95 18.16 -3.54 -21.30
N TYR A 96 18.98 -4.52 -20.90
CA TYR A 96 20.23 -4.84 -21.59
C TYR A 96 20.29 -6.32 -22.02
N HIS A 97 19.37 -6.74 -22.89
CA HIS A 97 19.69 -7.82 -23.81
C HIS A 97 20.23 -7.21 -25.11
N GLY A 98 21.55 -7.24 -25.27
CA GLY A 98 22.23 -6.75 -26.46
C GLY A 98 21.88 -7.60 -27.69
N GLU A 99 21.40 -6.94 -28.74
CA GLU A 99 21.39 -7.49 -30.09
C GLU A 99 22.78 -7.25 -30.71
N GLY A 100 23.65 -8.24 -30.61
CA GLY A 100 24.76 -8.41 -31.53
C GLY A 100 24.28 -9.26 -32.72
N GLY A 101 24.45 -8.77 -33.95
CA GLY A 101 24.02 -9.52 -35.14
C GLY A 101 24.15 -8.78 -36.46
N GLU A 102 25.40 -8.66 -36.93
CA GLU A 102 25.87 -8.82 -38.33
C GLU A 102 25.16 -8.11 -39.50
N GLY A 103 25.95 -7.29 -40.20
CA GLY A 103 25.74 -6.85 -41.58
C GLY A 103 27.08 -6.49 -42.23
#